data_AF-A0A142WVI8-F1
#
_entry.id   AF-A0A142WVI8-F1
#
_cell.length_a   1.000
_cell.length_b   1.000
_cell.length_c   1.000
_cell.angle_alpha   90.00
_cell.angle_beta   90.00
_cell.angle_gamma   90.00
#
_symmetry.space_group_name_H-M   'P 1'
#
loop_
_entity.id
_entity.type
_entity.pdbx_description
1 polymer ?
#
loop_
_entity_poly.entity_id
_entity_poly.type
_entity_poly.pdbx_seq_one_letter_code
_entity_poly.pdbx_strand_id
1 'polypeptide(L)'
;MSGYLSREHEVIHRLTTSTDLAVRDALLQELECLRVERCHFHERWRWIYDVGEFHCWTETGYDPSLSQWPRDIQLLGAMAYGVSDIQNGGLHQFFGNETGTMAPEMAEWCERNDLPHIADILREAMAIVGDPYPRSQSERRQILTAWITEMGFEKGREAWDPFQSLDSRFYETWESVSFDDTADRWLRDVCGIRSLRQLPPGVVDFGPFSNHFVRAYWNDRATHPDGEPMPLTVDQVLEKIRHHTASADFRTFRIQMGNPFGAPLVTTFQREGNDWSVVGFREGGEDLLQEPKAAAVRSRLNRVFETCRQLLALPTDRPDGVSP
;
A
#
# COMPACT_ATOMS: atom_id res chain seq x y z
N MET A 1 9.44 -21.17 -18.18
CA MET A 1 8.44 -22.11 -17.62
C MET A 1 7.12 -21.36 -17.53
N SER A 2 6.00 -21.95 -17.96
CA SER A 2 4.68 -21.38 -17.62
C SER A 2 4.48 -21.59 -16.12
N GLY A 3 4.55 -20.51 -15.34
CA GLY A 3 4.33 -20.57 -13.90
C GLY A 3 2.86 -20.83 -13.62
N TYR A 4 2.51 -22.08 -13.37
CA TYR A 4 1.17 -22.43 -12.92
C TYR A 4 0.92 -21.76 -11.57
N LEU A 5 0.12 -20.69 -11.60
CA LEU A 5 -0.50 -20.11 -10.42
C LEU A 5 -1.26 -21.23 -9.68
N SER A 6 -1.10 -21.33 -8.35
CA SER A 6 -1.89 -22.29 -7.58
C SER A 6 -3.38 -21.95 -7.67
N ARG A 7 -4.27 -22.91 -7.38
CA ARG A 7 -5.71 -22.64 -7.36
C ARG A 7 -6.06 -21.49 -6.40
N GLU A 8 -5.34 -21.38 -5.28
CA GLU A 8 -5.41 -20.25 -4.35
C GLU A 8 -5.17 -18.91 -5.07
N HIS A 9 -4.07 -18.78 -5.83
CA HIS A 9 -3.75 -17.56 -6.58
C HIS A 9 -4.78 -17.24 -7.67
N GLU A 10 -5.32 -18.26 -8.36
CA GLU A 10 -6.38 -18.07 -9.35
C GLU A 10 -7.67 -17.52 -8.70
N VAL A 11 -8.08 -18.09 -7.56
CA VAL A 11 -9.26 -17.65 -6.79
C VAL A 11 -9.04 -16.25 -6.23
N ILE A 12 -7.86 -15.96 -5.66
CA ILE A 12 -7.54 -14.62 -5.14
C ILE A 12 -7.50 -13.59 -6.27
N HIS A 13 -6.90 -13.89 -7.42
CA HIS A 13 -6.90 -12.98 -8.57
C HIS A 13 -8.31 -12.72 -9.11
N ARG A 14 -9.14 -13.76 -9.25
CA ARG A 14 -10.56 -13.61 -9.64
C ARG A 14 -11.34 -12.80 -8.60
N LEU A 15 -11.03 -12.97 -7.33
CA LEU A 15 -11.67 -12.25 -6.23
C LEU A 15 -11.31 -10.77 -6.24
N THR A 16 -10.03 -10.42 -6.33
CA THR A 16 -9.56 -9.02 -6.33
C THR A 16 -9.91 -8.26 -7.61
N THR A 17 -10.17 -8.95 -8.73
CA THR A 17 -10.59 -8.32 -10.00
C THR A 17 -12.11 -8.30 -10.23
N SER A 18 -12.91 -9.08 -9.49
CA SER A 18 -14.37 -9.13 -9.69
C SER A 18 -15.10 -7.97 -9.02
N THR A 19 -15.91 -7.24 -9.79
CA THR A 19 -16.82 -6.18 -9.33
C THR A 19 -18.16 -6.69 -8.80
N ASP A 20 -18.50 -7.96 -9.01
CA ASP A 20 -19.77 -8.54 -8.59
C ASP A 20 -19.67 -9.08 -7.15
N LEU A 21 -20.49 -8.54 -6.24
CA LEU A 21 -20.48 -8.90 -4.83
C LEU A 21 -20.86 -10.38 -4.58
N ALA A 22 -21.77 -10.95 -5.37
CA ALA A 22 -22.18 -12.34 -5.23
C ALA A 22 -21.09 -13.30 -5.74
N VAL A 23 -20.41 -12.95 -6.83
CA VAL A 23 -19.23 -13.68 -7.32
C VAL A 23 -18.09 -13.60 -6.30
N ARG A 24 -17.83 -12.42 -5.72
CA ARG A 24 -16.84 -12.26 -4.65
C ARG A 24 -17.17 -13.10 -3.41
N ASP A 25 -18.43 -13.12 -2.97
CA ASP A 25 -18.85 -13.92 -1.82
C ASP A 25 -18.62 -15.42 -2.06
N ALA A 26 -19.01 -15.92 -3.24
CA ALA A 26 -18.76 -17.30 -3.64
C ALA A 26 -17.25 -17.63 -3.71
N LEU A 27 -16.42 -16.70 -4.20
CA LEU A 27 -14.95 -16.87 -4.23
C LEU A 27 -14.30 -16.83 -2.85
N LEU A 28 -14.81 -16.00 -1.93
CA LEU A 28 -14.41 -16.02 -0.51
C LEU A 28 -14.77 -17.36 0.14
N GLN A 29 -15.97 -17.88 -0.12
CA GLN A 29 -16.36 -19.21 0.37
C GLN A 29 -15.47 -20.32 -0.21
N GLU A 30 -15.19 -20.28 -1.53
CA GLU A 30 -14.26 -21.21 -2.17
C GLU A 30 -12.89 -21.15 -1.47
N LEU A 31 -12.33 -19.96 -1.28
CA LEU A 31 -11.02 -19.77 -0.68
C LEU A 31 -10.96 -20.17 0.80
N GLU A 32 -12.04 -20.02 1.58
CA GLU A 32 -12.13 -20.52 2.96
C GLU A 32 -12.19 -22.06 3.00
N CYS A 33 -12.79 -22.71 2.01
CA CYS A 33 -12.83 -24.17 1.89
C CYS A 33 -11.58 -24.77 1.24
N LEU A 34 -10.77 -23.99 0.51
CA LEU A 34 -9.50 -24.44 -0.06
C LEU A 34 -8.48 -24.70 1.04
N ARG A 35 -8.04 -25.96 1.14
CA ARG A 35 -6.87 -26.38 1.92
C ARG A 35 -5.70 -25.44 1.64
N VAL A 36 -4.97 -25.05 2.69
CA VAL A 36 -3.72 -24.29 2.55
C VAL A 36 -2.68 -25.18 1.88
N GLU A 37 -2.27 -24.78 0.68
CA GLU A 37 -1.22 -25.43 -0.11
C GLU A 37 0.04 -24.58 -0.17
N ARG A 38 -0.09 -23.25 -0.29
CA ARG A 38 1.04 -22.30 -0.33
C ARG A 38 0.77 -21.00 0.40
N CYS A 39 -0.43 -20.43 0.23
CA CYS A 39 -0.74 -19.10 0.75
C CYS A 39 -1.38 -19.18 2.13
N HIS A 40 -0.68 -18.70 3.16
CA HIS A 40 -1.11 -18.77 4.56
C HIS A 40 -2.30 -17.83 4.86
N PHE A 41 -2.97 -18.01 6.00
CA PHE A 41 -4.22 -17.30 6.28
C PHE A 41 -4.05 -15.77 6.26
N HIS A 42 -2.94 -15.27 6.82
CA HIS A 42 -2.65 -13.85 6.87
C HIS A 42 -2.29 -13.25 5.51
N GLU A 43 -1.59 -13.99 4.63
CA GLU A 43 -1.33 -13.55 3.25
C GLU A 43 -2.64 -13.44 2.47
N ARG A 44 -3.46 -14.51 2.50
CA ARG A 44 -4.79 -14.52 1.87
C ARG A 44 -5.60 -13.32 2.34
N TRP A 45 -5.70 -13.12 3.66
CA TRP A 45 -6.46 -12.01 4.24
C TRP A 45 -5.91 -10.65 3.79
N ARG A 46 -4.59 -10.43 3.84
CA ARG A 46 -3.97 -9.17 3.39
C ARG A 46 -4.16 -8.88 1.91
N TRP A 47 -4.15 -9.90 1.04
CA TRP A 47 -4.41 -9.74 -0.40
C TRP A 47 -5.89 -9.49 -0.72
N ILE A 48 -6.83 -10.07 0.03
CA ILE A 48 -8.27 -9.83 -0.13
C ILE A 48 -8.64 -8.36 0.15
N TYR A 49 -8.00 -7.78 1.15
CA TYR A 49 -8.31 -6.45 1.68
C TYR A 49 -7.29 -5.36 1.29
N ASP A 50 -6.31 -5.70 0.45
CA ASP A 50 -5.22 -4.81 -0.02
C ASP A 50 -4.55 -4.03 1.13
N VAL A 51 -4.03 -4.77 2.11
CA VAL A 51 -3.33 -4.20 3.28
C VAL A 51 -1.87 -3.93 2.92
N GLY A 52 -1.70 -2.90 2.08
CA GLY A 52 -0.43 -2.35 1.58
C GLY A 52 -0.37 -0.83 1.61
N GLU A 53 -1.19 -0.17 2.44
CA GLU A 53 -1.28 1.30 2.51
C GLU A 53 -0.10 1.94 3.28
N PHE A 54 1.09 1.97 2.69
CA PHE A 54 2.29 2.53 3.37
C PHE A 54 2.27 4.03 3.63
N HIS A 55 1.32 4.78 3.05
CA HIS A 55 1.25 6.24 3.20
C HIS A 55 0.95 6.71 4.64
N CYS A 56 0.62 5.79 5.55
CA CYS A 56 0.56 6.04 6.99
C CYS A 56 1.93 5.97 7.71
N TRP A 57 3.00 5.64 7.00
CA TRP A 57 4.38 5.68 7.50
C TRP A 57 5.08 6.91 6.95
N THR A 58 5.27 7.91 7.81
CA THR A 58 5.90 9.18 7.45
C THR A 58 7.30 9.28 8.05
N GLU A 59 8.01 10.38 7.74
CA GLU A 59 9.31 10.69 8.37
C GLU A 59 9.20 10.95 9.89
N THR A 60 8.00 11.17 10.44
CA THR A 60 7.76 11.25 11.89
C THR A 60 7.27 9.93 12.51
N GLY A 61 6.95 8.92 11.70
CA GLY A 61 6.54 7.57 12.11
C GLY A 61 5.12 7.22 11.68
N TYR A 62 4.45 6.39 12.49
CA TYR A 62 3.06 5.99 12.22
C TYR A 62 2.08 7.15 12.42
N ASP A 63 1.35 7.52 11.36
CA ASP A 63 0.19 8.41 11.44
C ASP A 63 -1.12 7.61 11.29
N PRO A 64 -1.86 7.35 12.39
CA PRO A 64 -3.15 6.66 12.32
C PRO A 64 -4.23 7.45 11.57
N SER A 65 -4.08 8.78 11.38
CA SER A 65 -5.03 9.60 10.61
C SER A 65 -4.91 9.42 9.08
N LEU A 66 -3.86 8.71 8.66
CA LEU A 66 -3.58 8.30 7.28
C LEU A 66 -3.82 6.80 7.05
N SER A 67 -4.32 6.06 8.04
CA SER A 67 -4.70 4.65 7.87
C SER A 67 -6.16 4.42 8.24
N GLN A 68 -6.87 3.66 7.41
CA GLN A 68 -8.16 3.08 7.82
C GLN A 68 -7.99 1.78 8.62
N TRP A 69 -6.77 1.22 8.66
CA TRP A 69 -6.46 -0.05 9.30
C TRP A 69 -5.99 0.16 10.75
N PRO A 70 -6.37 -0.71 11.71
CA PRO A 70 -5.83 -0.66 13.05
C PRO A 70 -4.30 -0.83 13.05
N ARG A 71 -3.63 -0.22 14.02
CA ARG A 71 -2.16 -0.22 14.12
C ARG A 71 -1.57 -1.63 14.09
N ASP A 72 -2.19 -2.61 14.76
CA ASP A 72 -1.68 -3.99 14.77
C ASP A 72 -1.74 -4.67 13.40
N ILE A 73 -2.69 -4.30 12.54
CA ILE A 73 -2.73 -4.74 11.13
C ILE A 73 -1.60 -4.08 10.33
N GLN A 74 -1.33 -2.80 10.59
CA GLN A 74 -0.23 -2.08 9.95
C GLN A 74 1.15 -2.57 10.40
N LEU A 75 1.33 -3.01 11.66
CA LEU A 75 2.57 -3.65 12.12
C LEU A 75 2.85 -4.96 11.37
N LEU A 76 1.83 -5.80 11.16
CA LEU A 76 1.99 -7.01 10.34
C LEU A 76 2.28 -6.68 8.87
N GLY A 77 1.64 -5.64 8.33
CA GLY A 77 1.92 -5.13 6.99
C GLY A 77 3.38 -4.69 6.84
N ALA A 78 3.87 -3.88 7.78
CA ALA A 78 5.25 -3.43 7.85
C ALA A 78 6.23 -4.61 7.90
N MET A 79 5.97 -5.59 8.78
CA MET A 79 6.82 -6.77 8.90
C MET A 79 6.92 -7.56 7.60
N ALA A 80 5.79 -7.94 7.00
CA ALA A 80 5.77 -8.77 5.81
C ALA A 80 6.42 -8.09 4.59
N TYR A 81 6.18 -6.79 4.39
CA TYR A 81 6.78 -6.05 3.29
C TYR A 81 8.27 -5.75 3.53
N GLY A 82 8.67 -5.43 4.76
CA GLY A 82 10.08 -5.25 5.10
C GLY A 82 10.88 -6.54 4.95
N VAL A 83 10.34 -7.68 5.40
CA VAL A 83 10.93 -9.01 5.15
C VAL A 83 11.09 -9.28 3.66
N SER A 84 10.07 -9.01 2.84
CA SER A 84 10.15 -9.19 1.39
C SER A 84 11.26 -8.35 0.75
N ASP A 85 11.52 -7.14 1.25
CA ASP A 85 12.58 -6.28 0.76
C ASP A 85 13.97 -6.75 1.21
N ILE A 86 14.09 -7.21 2.46
CA ILE A 86 15.32 -7.83 3.00
C ILE A 86 15.63 -9.12 2.22
N GLN A 87 14.67 -10.03 2.03
CA GLN A 87 14.88 -11.26 1.25
C GLN A 87 15.26 -11.02 -0.22
N ASN A 88 14.90 -9.87 -0.79
CA ASN A 88 15.18 -9.52 -2.18
C ASN A 88 16.57 -8.84 -2.36
N GLY A 89 17.06 -8.08 -1.38
CA GLY A 89 18.31 -7.32 -1.53
C GLY A 89 19.07 -6.97 -0.24
N GLY A 90 18.78 -7.68 0.85
CA GLY A 90 19.36 -7.45 2.17
C GLY A 90 18.84 -6.21 2.89
N LEU A 91 19.32 -6.03 4.12
CA LEU A 91 19.09 -4.83 4.92
C LEU A 91 19.53 -3.55 4.18
N HIS A 92 20.60 -3.61 3.37
CA HIS A 92 21.01 -2.49 2.52
C HIS A 92 19.89 -2.00 1.59
N GLN A 93 19.21 -2.92 0.88
CA GLN A 93 18.08 -2.55 0.01
C GLN A 93 16.90 -2.01 0.84
N PHE A 94 16.56 -2.69 1.93
CA PHE A 94 15.48 -2.28 2.84
C PHE A 94 15.68 -0.85 3.38
N PHE A 95 16.86 -0.52 3.92
CA PHE A 95 17.16 0.84 4.40
C PHE A 95 17.26 1.87 3.27
N GLY A 96 17.69 1.48 2.07
CA GLY A 96 17.66 2.32 0.87
C GLY A 96 16.25 2.56 0.29
N ASN A 97 15.27 1.75 0.67
CA ASN A 97 13.89 1.84 0.20
C ASN A 97 12.99 2.64 1.17
N GLU A 98 11.77 2.93 0.72
CA GLU A 98 10.73 3.55 1.57
C GLU A 98 10.34 2.61 2.72
N THR A 99 10.46 1.30 2.51
CA THR A 99 10.22 0.25 3.51
C THR A 99 11.06 0.41 4.77
N GLY A 100 12.31 0.88 4.66
CA GLY A 100 13.17 1.21 5.81
C GLY A 100 12.55 2.20 6.79
N THR A 101 11.59 3.03 6.38
CA THR A 101 10.88 3.97 7.28
C THR A 101 10.11 3.23 8.39
N MET A 102 9.77 1.95 8.17
CA MET A 102 9.05 1.07 9.09
C MET A 102 9.96 0.22 10.00
N ALA A 103 11.29 0.38 9.93
CA ALA A 103 12.23 -0.44 10.71
C ALA A 103 11.99 -0.45 12.24
N PRO A 104 11.64 0.68 12.90
CA PRO A 104 11.30 0.67 14.33
C PRO A 104 10.08 -0.20 14.64
N GLU A 105 9.07 -0.18 13.77
CA GLU A 105 7.82 -0.93 13.95
C GLU A 105 7.93 -2.41 13.58
N MET A 106 8.85 -2.77 12.68
CA MET A 106 9.24 -4.18 12.50
C MET A 106 9.90 -4.74 13.77
N ALA A 107 10.77 -3.95 14.41
CA ALA A 107 11.37 -4.35 15.68
C ALA A 107 10.32 -4.48 16.80
N GLU A 108 9.36 -3.54 16.92
CA GLU A 108 8.24 -3.67 17.86
C GLU A 108 7.38 -4.92 17.59
N TRP A 109 7.05 -5.19 16.33
CA TRP A 109 6.27 -6.40 15.99
C TRP A 109 7.03 -7.67 16.41
N CYS A 110 8.34 -7.72 16.21
CA CYS A 110 9.19 -8.83 16.65
C CYS A 110 9.19 -8.99 18.18
N GLU A 111 9.30 -7.90 18.95
CA GLU A 111 9.19 -7.94 20.42
C GLU A 111 7.83 -8.47 20.88
N ARG A 112 6.74 -8.03 20.24
CA ARG A 112 5.37 -8.43 20.58
C ARG A 112 5.02 -9.86 20.15
N ASN A 113 5.90 -10.56 19.44
CA ASN A 113 5.72 -11.94 18.97
C ASN A 113 6.82 -12.90 19.47
N ASP A 114 7.53 -12.53 20.54
CA ASP A 114 8.62 -13.33 21.14
C ASP A 114 9.77 -13.64 20.16
N LEU A 115 10.10 -12.71 19.25
CA LEU A 115 11.20 -12.79 18.29
C LEU A 115 12.36 -11.81 18.62
N PRO A 116 12.93 -11.83 19.84
CA PRO A 116 13.88 -10.81 20.30
C PRO A 116 15.14 -10.74 19.42
N HIS A 117 15.64 -11.88 18.93
CA HIS A 117 16.85 -11.91 18.09
C HIS A 117 16.67 -11.16 16.76
N ILE A 118 15.48 -11.21 16.15
CA ILE A 118 15.19 -10.40 14.95
C ILE A 118 15.05 -8.91 15.33
N ALA A 119 14.39 -8.60 16.45
CA ALA A 119 14.27 -7.23 16.95
C ALA A 119 15.64 -6.58 17.23
N ASP A 120 16.58 -7.36 17.78
CA ASP A 120 17.95 -6.92 18.07
C ASP A 120 18.76 -6.71 16.78
N ILE A 121 18.69 -7.63 15.80
CA ILE A 121 19.34 -7.45 14.48
C ILE A 121 18.83 -6.19 13.78
N LEU A 122 17.51 -5.94 13.81
CA LEU A 122 16.93 -4.72 13.25
C LEU A 122 17.41 -3.47 13.98
N ARG A 123 17.60 -3.51 15.30
CA ARG A 123 18.16 -2.40 16.10
C ARG A 123 19.63 -2.15 15.83
N GLU A 124 20.45 -3.19 15.76
CA GLU A 124 21.85 -3.06 15.35
C GLU A 124 21.96 -2.42 13.96
N ALA A 125 21.11 -2.84 13.02
CA ALA A 125 21.10 -2.28 11.69
C ALA A 125 20.58 -0.82 11.65
N MET A 126 19.55 -0.48 12.44
CA MET A 126 19.12 0.92 12.60
C MET A 126 20.24 1.79 13.20
N ALA A 127 20.96 1.31 14.21
CA ALA A 127 22.05 2.03 14.86
C ALA A 127 23.26 2.25 13.93
N ILE A 128 23.51 1.32 12.99
CA ILE A 128 24.46 1.53 11.90
C ILE A 128 24.04 2.75 11.05
N VAL A 129 22.77 2.82 10.64
CA VAL A 129 22.24 3.94 9.85
C VAL A 129 22.25 5.26 10.65
N GLY A 130 21.93 5.24 11.94
CA GLY A 130 22.10 6.40 12.83
C GLY A 130 21.36 6.27 14.16
N ASP A 131 21.79 7.07 15.14
CA ASP A 131 21.12 7.23 16.43
C ASP A 131 20.96 8.74 16.74
N PRO A 132 19.73 9.30 16.76
CA PRO A 132 18.46 8.61 16.51
C PRO A 132 18.32 8.14 15.05
N TYR A 133 17.54 7.07 14.85
CA TYR A 133 17.33 6.46 13.54
C TYR A 133 16.61 7.41 12.55
N PRO A 134 17.20 7.73 11.38
CA PRO A 134 16.59 8.64 10.40
C PRO A 134 15.49 7.95 9.59
N ARG A 135 14.24 8.38 9.83
CA ARG A 135 13.06 7.91 9.09
C ARG A 135 12.93 8.51 7.69
N SER A 136 13.65 9.58 7.33
CA SER A 136 13.69 10.04 5.94
C SER A 136 14.44 9.05 5.05
N GLN A 137 13.81 8.58 3.97
CA GLN A 137 14.50 7.78 2.95
C GLN A 137 15.67 8.55 2.34
N SER A 138 15.54 9.87 2.19
CA SER A 138 16.57 10.71 1.57
C SER A 138 17.85 10.76 2.41
N GLU A 139 17.70 10.89 3.73
CA GLU A 139 18.81 10.87 4.69
C GLU A 139 19.49 9.49 4.71
N ARG A 140 18.71 8.40 4.81
CA ARG A 140 19.25 7.03 4.76
C ARG A 140 20.06 6.79 3.49
N ARG A 141 19.53 7.18 2.32
CA ARG A 141 20.23 7.06 1.04
C ARG A 141 21.53 7.84 0.99
N GLN A 142 21.59 9.03 1.59
CA GLN A 142 22.83 9.81 1.68
C GLN A 142 23.88 9.09 2.53
N ILE A 143 23.48 8.54 3.69
CA ILE A 143 24.36 7.77 4.59
C ILE A 143 24.91 6.51 3.87
N LEU A 144 24.03 5.72 3.24
CA LEU A 144 24.43 4.53 2.47
C LEU A 144 25.36 4.86 1.29
N THR A 145 25.07 5.94 0.57
CA THR A 145 25.90 6.39 -0.56
C THR A 145 27.29 6.86 -0.11
N ALA A 146 27.41 7.45 1.09
CA ALA A 146 28.68 7.88 1.64
C ALA A 146 29.61 6.66 1.89
N TRP A 147 29.12 5.58 2.53
CA TRP A 147 29.91 4.36 2.73
C TRP A 147 30.32 3.70 1.42
N ILE A 148 29.40 3.59 0.45
CA ILE A 148 29.70 3.07 -0.88
C ILE A 148 30.85 3.85 -1.53
N THR A 149 30.81 5.18 -1.41
CA THR A 149 31.83 6.10 -1.97
C THR A 149 33.18 5.96 -1.26
N GLU A 150 33.18 5.81 0.07
CA GLU A 150 34.40 5.69 0.88
C GLU A 150 35.10 4.34 0.70
N MET A 151 34.32 3.25 0.68
CA MET A 151 34.86 1.89 0.66
C MET A 151 35.22 1.42 -0.75
N GLY A 152 34.43 1.79 -1.75
CA GLY A 152 34.60 1.45 -3.16
C GLY A 152 34.10 0.04 -3.54
N PHE A 153 33.27 -0.03 -4.58
CA PHE A 153 32.64 -1.27 -5.06
C PHE A 153 33.64 -2.39 -5.45
N GLU A 154 34.86 -2.03 -5.86
CA GLU A 154 35.89 -2.96 -6.36
C GLU A 154 36.34 -4.01 -5.33
N LYS A 155 36.13 -3.75 -4.03
CA LYS A 155 36.53 -4.65 -2.94
C LYS A 155 35.49 -5.72 -2.59
N GLY A 156 34.37 -5.80 -3.33
CA GLY A 156 33.28 -6.75 -3.07
C GLY A 156 32.32 -6.29 -1.96
N ARG A 157 31.21 -7.03 -1.78
CA ARG A 157 30.11 -6.66 -0.87
C ARG A 157 30.59 -6.47 0.57
N GLU A 158 31.48 -7.32 1.04
CA GLU A 158 32.06 -7.31 2.40
C GLU A 158 32.75 -5.99 2.77
N ALA A 159 33.17 -5.21 1.78
CA ALA A 159 33.83 -3.93 2.01
C ALA A 159 32.87 -2.74 2.03
N TRP A 160 31.80 -2.74 1.22
CA TRP A 160 30.91 -1.58 1.06
C TRP A 160 29.54 -1.72 1.73
N ASP A 161 29.10 -2.94 2.02
CA ASP A 161 27.82 -3.20 2.68
C ASP A 161 28.03 -3.48 4.18
N PRO A 162 27.75 -2.51 5.08
CA PRO A 162 27.95 -2.67 6.51
C PRO A 162 26.99 -3.69 7.14
N PHE A 163 25.93 -4.09 6.42
CA PHE A 163 24.93 -5.01 6.94
C PHE A 163 25.22 -6.46 6.61
N GLN A 164 26.25 -6.81 5.82
CA GLN A 164 26.40 -8.20 5.35
C GLN A 164 26.43 -9.24 6.48
N SER A 165 27.05 -8.94 7.62
CA SER A 165 27.05 -9.84 8.79
C SER A 165 25.69 -9.91 9.51
N LEU A 166 24.91 -8.82 9.47
CA LEU A 166 23.54 -8.75 9.98
C LEU A 166 22.54 -9.44 9.05
N ASP A 167 22.74 -9.37 7.74
CA ASP A 167 22.00 -10.13 6.73
C ASP A 167 22.14 -11.64 6.98
N SER A 168 23.37 -12.16 7.12
CA SER A 168 23.60 -13.57 7.43
C SER A 168 22.90 -14.00 8.73
N ARG A 169 23.06 -13.21 9.81
CA ARG A 169 22.36 -13.45 11.08
C ARG A 169 20.84 -13.38 10.93
N PHE A 170 20.34 -12.45 10.11
CA PHE A 170 18.91 -12.30 9.85
C PHE A 170 18.37 -13.54 9.16
N TYR A 171 18.97 -14.00 8.06
CA TYR A 171 18.53 -15.20 7.35
C TYR A 171 18.61 -16.46 8.20
N GLU A 172 19.73 -16.69 8.90
CA GLU A 172 19.89 -17.84 9.82
C GLU A 172 18.83 -17.85 10.93
N THR A 173 18.53 -16.68 11.50
CA THR A 173 17.48 -16.57 12.53
C THR A 173 16.09 -16.71 11.90
N TRP A 174 15.85 -16.13 10.73
CA TRP A 174 14.57 -16.13 10.03
C TRP A 174 14.15 -17.53 9.58
N GLU A 175 15.08 -18.32 9.04
CA GLU A 175 14.84 -19.73 8.67
C GLU A 175 14.46 -20.61 9.87
N SER A 176 14.82 -20.21 11.09
CA SER A 176 14.43 -20.90 12.33
C SER A 176 13.02 -20.53 12.85
N VAL A 177 12.41 -19.49 12.28
CA VAL A 177 11.12 -18.94 12.72
C VAL A 177 10.05 -19.26 11.68
N SER A 178 8.94 -19.87 12.11
CA SER A 178 7.74 -19.93 11.28
C SER A 178 7.04 -18.57 11.29
N PHE A 179 7.46 -17.68 10.38
CA PHE A 179 6.85 -16.36 10.22
C PHE A 179 5.35 -16.49 9.96
N ASP A 180 4.96 -17.39 9.06
CA ASP A 180 3.58 -17.50 8.61
C ASP A 180 2.64 -17.98 9.73
N ASP A 181 3.07 -18.94 10.56
CA ASP A 181 2.31 -19.36 11.76
C ASP A 181 2.25 -18.24 12.82
N THR A 182 3.26 -17.37 12.87
CA THR A 182 3.31 -16.23 13.80
C THR A 182 2.39 -15.11 13.33
N ALA A 183 2.37 -14.81 12.04
CA ALA A 183 1.47 -13.86 11.41
C ALA A 183 0.00 -14.32 11.40
N ASP A 184 -0.26 -15.61 11.15
CA ASP A 184 -1.59 -16.22 11.26
C ASP A 184 -2.12 -16.13 12.70
N ARG A 185 -1.26 -16.38 13.69
CA ARG A 185 -1.59 -16.23 15.13
C ARG A 185 -1.85 -14.77 15.49
N TRP A 186 -1.01 -13.84 15.05
CA TRP A 186 -1.19 -12.40 15.26
C TRP A 186 -2.56 -11.91 14.79
N LEU A 187 -2.97 -12.28 13.56
CA LEU A 187 -4.31 -11.93 13.08
C LEU A 187 -5.42 -12.52 13.95
N ARG A 188 -5.30 -13.79 14.37
CA ARG A 188 -6.35 -14.51 15.10
C ARG A 188 -6.52 -14.08 16.56
N ASP A 189 -5.41 -13.75 17.21
CA ASP A 189 -5.34 -13.58 18.66
C ASP A 189 -5.18 -12.11 19.08
N VAL A 190 -4.42 -11.31 18.30
CA VAL A 190 -4.25 -9.86 18.55
C VAL A 190 -5.31 -9.06 17.79
N CYS A 191 -5.46 -9.30 16.48
CA CYS A 191 -6.46 -8.58 15.67
C CYS A 191 -7.87 -9.19 15.75
N GLY A 192 -8.02 -10.38 16.32
CA GLY A 192 -9.30 -11.09 16.48
C GLY A 192 -9.89 -11.68 15.19
N ILE A 193 -9.13 -11.69 14.09
CA ILE A 193 -9.56 -12.06 12.73
C ILE A 193 -9.39 -13.55 12.50
N ARG A 194 -10.51 -14.28 12.35
CA ARG A 194 -10.53 -15.75 12.30
C ARG A 194 -11.07 -16.35 11.00
N SER A 195 -11.68 -15.52 10.16
CA SER A 195 -12.27 -15.84 8.84
C SER A 195 -11.74 -14.85 7.79
N LEU A 196 -11.70 -15.27 6.52
CA LEU A 196 -11.29 -14.42 5.40
C LEU A 196 -12.32 -13.34 5.05
N ARG A 197 -13.52 -13.43 5.63
CA ARG A 197 -14.62 -12.45 5.51
C ARG A 197 -14.66 -11.43 6.66
N GLN A 198 -13.83 -11.63 7.68
CA GLN A 198 -13.87 -10.83 8.89
C GLN A 198 -12.96 -9.61 8.76
N LEU A 199 -13.53 -8.43 8.96
CA LEU A 199 -12.79 -7.19 9.14
C LEU A 199 -12.45 -6.93 10.62
N PRO A 200 -11.42 -6.11 10.92
CA PRO A 200 -11.17 -5.62 12.26
C PRO A 200 -12.34 -4.71 12.74
N PRO A 201 -12.59 -4.64 14.06
CA PRO A 201 -13.58 -3.72 14.62
C PRO A 201 -13.32 -2.26 14.20
N GLY A 202 -14.35 -1.57 13.73
CA GLY A 202 -14.28 -0.17 13.29
C GLY A 202 -13.86 0.04 11.84
N VAL A 203 -13.38 -0.99 11.13
CA VAL A 203 -13.14 -0.92 9.68
C VAL A 203 -14.45 -1.17 8.94
N VAL A 204 -14.74 -0.33 7.95
CA VAL A 204 -15.89 -0.49 7.05
C VAL A 204 -15.45 -1.30 5.83
N ASP A 205 -16.22 -2.32 5.44
CA ASP A 205 -16.01 -2.96 4.13
C ASP A 205 -16.51 -2.02 3.05
N PHE A 206 -15.58 -1.40 2.35
CA PHE A 206 -15.86 -0.60 1.17
C PHE A 206 -15.63 -1.39 -0.14
N GLY A 207 -15.33 -2.70 -0.04
CA GLY A 207 -15.01 -3.58 -1.17
C GLY A 207 -13.56 -3.45 -1.67
N PRO A 208 -13.13 -4.26 -2.65
CA PRO A 208 -11.76 -4.22 -3.18
C PRO A 208 -11.50 -2.95 -4.02
N PHE A 209 -12.56 -2.23 -4.42
CA PHE A 209 -12.52 -1.02 -5.24
C PHE A 209 -12.51 0.29 -4.44
N SER A 210 -12.43 0.23 -3.11
CA SER A 210 -12.18 1.42 -2.27
C SER A 210 -10.71 1.70 -2.05
N ASN A 211 -9.93 0.63 -1.91
CA ASN A 211 -8.47 0.66 -1.81
C ASN A 211 -7.85 0.76 -3.21
N HIS A 212 -8.65 0.54 -4.25
CA HIS A 212 -8.62 1.43 -5.41
C HIS A 212 -9.00 2.87 -4.98
N PHE A 213 -8.08 3.51 -4.27
CA PHE A 213 -7.59 4.79 -4.76
C PHE A 213 -7.60 4.71 -6.29
N VAL A 214 -8.09 5.75 -6.96
CA VAL A 214 -7.59 5.98 -8.32
C VAL A 214 -6.16 6.49 -8.13
N ARG A 215 -5.26 5.55 -7.83
CA ARG A 215 -3.84 5.58 -8.16
C ARG A 215 -3.79 5.54 -9.68
N ALA A 216 -4.19 6.66 -10.28
CA ALA A 216 -3.53 7.20 -11.44
C ALA A 216 -2.08 7.50 -11.02
N TYR A 217 -1.32 6.43 -10.78
CA TYR A 217 0.11 6.51 -10.88
C TYR A 217 0.38 7.09 -12.26
N TRP A 218 1.18 8.15 -12.28
CA TRP A 218 1.76 8.77 -13.47
C TRP A 218 2.79 7.82 -14.15
N ASN A 219 2.70 6.52 -13.87
CA ASN A 219 3.58 5.43 -14.30
C ASN A 219 2.85 4.37 -15.16
N ASP A 220 1.57 4.58 -15.50
CA ASP A 220 0.91 3.78 -16.54
C ASP A 220 1.58 4.16 -17.89
N ARG A 221 2.54 3.34 -18.31
CA ARG A 221 3.56 3.73 -19.32
C ARG A 221 2.99 3.85 -20.74
N ALA A 222 2.40 5.00 -21.05
CA ALA A 222 2.61 5.60 -22.35
C ALA A 222 4.01 6.24 -22.36
N THR A 223 5.02 5.56 -22.89
CA THR A 223 6.32 6.20 -23.15
C THR A 223 6.22 7.07 -24.38
N HIS A 224 6.67 8.32 -24.28
CA HIS A 224 6.97 9.16 -25.43
C HIS A 224 8.09 8.47 -26.27
N PRO A 225 8.23 8.73 -27.59
CA PRO A 225 9.18 7.97 -28.45
C PRO A 225 10.66 8.05 -28.07
N ASP A 226 11.04 8.94 -27.15
CA ASP A 226 12.37 9.08 -26.54
C ASP A 226 12.55 8.29 -25.23
N GLY A 227 11.49 7.68 -24.69
CA GLY A 227 11.51 6.83 -23.50
C GLY A 227 10.98 7.49 -22.22
N GLU A 228 10.66 8.79 -22.25
CA GLU A 228 10.12 9.49 -21.07
C GLU A 228 8.64 9.08 -20.80
N PRO A 229 8.23 8.89 -19.53
CA PRO A 229 6.85 8.53 -19.20
C PRO A 229 5.90 9.72 -19.41
N MET A 230 4.88 9.55 -20.26
CA MET A 230 3.82 10.54 -20.41
C MET A 230 2.85 10.53 -19.22
N PRO A 231 2.34 11.70 -18.82
CA PRO A 231 1.14 11.81 -17.99
C PRO A 231 -0.04 11.03 -18.57
N LEU A 232 -0.84 10.41 -17.71
CA LEU A 232 -2.24 10.17 -18.05
C LEU A 232 -2.91 11.52 -18.32
N THR A 233 -3.65 11.64 -19.42
CA THR A 233 -4.44 12.83 -19.68
C THR A 233 -5.60 12.93 -18.67
N VAL A 234 -6.12 14.14 -18.48
CA VAL A 234 -7.32 14.36 -17.66
C VAL A 234 -8.46 13.47 -18.17
N ASP A 235 -8.62 13.31 -19.48
CA ASP A 235 -9.65 12.45 -20.07
C ASP A 235 -9.47 10.96 -19.73
N GLN A 236 -8.23 10.44 -19.71
CA GLN A 236 -7.96 9.05 -19.31
C GLN A 236 -8.25 8.80 -17.82
N VAL A 237 -7.95 9.77 -16.95
CA VAL A 237 -8.33 9.70 -15.53
C VAL A 237 -9.86 9.74 -15.39
N LEU A 238 -10.55 10.59 -16.16
CA LEU A 238 -12.01 10.70 -16.16
C LEU A 238 -12.73 9.49 -16.78
N GLU A 239 -12.12 8.81 -17.74
CA GLU A 239 -12.62 7.55 -18.30
C GLU A 239 -12.51 6.42 -17.27
N LYS A 240 -11.37 6.30 -16.59
CA LYS A 240 -11.22 5.39 -15.44
C LYS A 240 -12.28 5.71 -14.36
N ILE A 241 -12.43 6.97 -13.94
CA ILE A 241 -13.46 7.38 -12.96
C ILE A 241 -14.85 6.95 -13.43
N ARG A 242 -15.26 7.28 -14.67
CA ARG A 242 -16.58 6.90 -15.22
C ARG A 242 -16.83 5.39 -15.23
N HIS A 243 -15.82 4.59 -15.57
CA HIS A 243 -15.93 3.13 -15.56
C HIS A 243 -16.18 2.57 -14.14
N HIS A 244 -15.57 3.17 -13.11
CA HIS A 244 -15.70 2.72 -11.72
C HIS A 244 -16.95 3.29 -11.02
N THR A 245 -17.39 4.51 -11.36
CA THR A 245 -18.55 5.17 -10.74
C THR A 245 -19.90 4.80 -11.36
N ALA A 246 -19.92 3.98 -12.42
CA ALA A 246 -21.16 3.52 -13.06
C ALA A 246 -22.00 2.57 -12.17
N SER A 247 -21.45 2.08 -11.05
CA SER A 247 -22.20 1.33 -10.05
C SER A 247 -23.05 2.26 -9.16
N ALA A 248 -24.29 1.87 -8.90
CA ALA A 248 -25.23 2.65 -8.08
C ALA A 248 -24.80 2.76 -6.60
N ASP A 249 -24.01 1.81 -6.11
CA ASP A 249 -23.66 1.68 -4.69
C ASP A 249 -22.38 2.45 -4.28
N PHE A 250 -21.74 3.14 -5.23
CA PHE A 250 -20.45 3.79 -5.00
C PHE A 250 -20.59 5.13 -4.25
N ARG A 251 -20.15 5.16 -2.98
CA ARG A 251 -20.39 6.28 -2.04
C ARG A 251 -19.21 7.22 -1.82
N THR A 252 -17.98 6.77 -2.03
CA THR A 252 -16.78 7.56 -1.74
C THR A 252 -15.68 7.19 -2.72
N PHE A 253 -14.90 8.16 -3.21
CA PHE A 253 -13.65 7.88 -3.91
C PHE A 253 -12.56 8.88 -3.55
N ARG A 254 -11.31 8.45 -3.74
CA ARG A 254 -10.12 9.25 -3.46
C ARG A 254 -9.26 9.32 -4.71
N ILE A 255 -8.98 10.54 -5.16
CA ILE A 255 -7.96 10.83 -6.18
C ILE A 255 -6.68 11.22 -5.44
N GLN A 256 -5.59 10.50 -5.69
CA GLN A 256 -4.25 10.89 -5.29
C GLN A 256 -3.47 11.30 -6.54
N MET A 257 -3.10 12.58 -6.63
CA MET A 257 -2.23 13.10 -7.69
C MET A 257 -0.80 13.16 -7.17
N GLY A 258 0.12 12.51 -7.87
CA GLY A 258 1.55 12.62 -7.57
C GLY A 258 2.05 14.04 -7.86
N ASN A 259 2.80 14.60 -6.91
CA ASN A 259 3.52 15.85 -7.08
C ASN A 259 5.02 15.51 -7.25
N PRO A 260 5.64 15.69 -8.44
CA PRO A 260 7.05 15.33 -8.64
C PRO A 260 8.04 16.20 -7.86
N PHE A 261 7.56 17.26 -7.18
CA PHE A 261 8.37 18.21 -6.41
C PHE A 261 7.87 18.41 -4.97
N GLY A 262 7.02 17.52 -4.45
CA GLY A 262 6.43 17.69 -3.12
C GLY A 262 5.52 16.55 -2.70
N ALA A 263 4.75 16.76 -1.64
CA ALA A 263 3.85 15.75 -1.13
C ALA A 263 2.66 15.49 -2.07
N PRO A 264 2.11 14.25 -2.10
CA PRO A 264 0.97 13.93 -2.96
C PRO A 264 -0.28 14.69 -2.55
N LEU A 265 -1.05 15.13 -3.57
CA LEU A 265 -2.31 15.82 -3.38
C LEU A 265 -3.45 14.81 -3.32
N VAL A 266 -4.18 14.76 -2.20
CA VAL A 266 -5.25 13.78 -1.95
C VAL A 266 -6.59 14.51 -1.86
N THR A 267 -7.47 14.26 -2.83
CA THR A 267 -8.87 14.76 -2.81
C THR A 267 -9.81 13.59 -2.57
N THR A 268 -10.61 13.66 -1.51
CA THR A 268 -11.64 12.66 -1.18
C THR A 268 -13.01 13.25 -1.50
N PHE A 269 -13.80 12.49 -2.26
CA PHE A 269 -15.13 12.83 -2.72
C PHE A 269 -16.14 11.86 -2.10
N GLN A 270 -17.30 12.37 -1.69
CA GLN A 270 -18.41 11.59 -1.14
C GLN A 270 -19.68 11.84 -1.96
N ARG A 271 -20.52 10.82 -2.10
CA ARG A 271 -21.82 10.88 -2.78
C ARG A 271 -22.94 10.85 -1.76
N GLU A 272 -23.85 11.81 -1.86
CA GLU A 272 -25.12 11.83 -1.12
C GLU A 272 -26.27 11.90 -2.13
N GLY A 273 -27.02 10.80 -2.26
CA GLY A 273 -28.02 10.65 -3.33
C GLY A 273 -27.35 10.64 -4.71
N ASN A 274 -27.57 11.69 -5.51
CA ASN A 274 -26.93 11.88 -6.81
C ASN A 274 -25.87 12.99 -6.81
N ASP A 275 -25.70 13.70 -5.69
CA ASP A 275 -24.74 14.79 -5.58
C ASP A 275 -23.40 14.28 -5.07
N TRP A 276 -22.32 14.79 -5.67
CA TRP A 276 -20.95 14.55 -5.23
C TRP A 276 -20.38 15.80 -4.58
N SER A 277 -19.72 15.64 -3.43
CA SER A 277 -19.06 16.71 -2.68
C SER A 277 -17.60 16.36 -2.40
N VAL A 278 -16.73 17.37 -2.29
CA VAL A 278 -15.36 17.18 -1.78
C VAL A 278 -15.41 17.25 -0.26
N VAL A 279 -15.08 16.14 0.41
CA VAL A 279 -15.15 16.00 1.88
C VAL A 279 -13.78 15.95 2.55
N GLY A 280 -12.70 15.82 1.78
CA GLY A 280 -11.34 15.87 2.30
C GLY A 280 -10.37 16.38 1.24
N PHE A 281 -9.47 17.26 1.63
CA PHE A 281 -8.46 17.78 0.71
C PHE A 281 -7.12 17.95 1.45
N ARG A 282 -6.13 17.10 1.14
CA ARG A 282 -4.85 17.06 1.86
C ARG A 282 -3.63 17.16 0.94
N GLU A 283 -2.57 17.78 1.43
CA GLU A 283 -1.22 17.74 0.86
C GLU A 283 -0.25 17.42 2.00
N GLY A 284 0.55 16.35 1.88
CA GLY A 284 1.49 15.97 2.95
C GLY A 284 0.88 15.60 4.30
N GLY A 285 -0.42 15.29 4.32
CA GLY A 285 -1.18 15.00 5.55
C GLY A 285 -1.93 16.22 6.11
N GLU A 286 -1.53 17.45 5.77
CA GLU A 286 -2.22 18.67 6.21
C GLU A 286 -3.58 18.82 5.52
N ASP A 287 -4.63 19.17 6.27
CA ASP A 287 -5.96 19.46 5.72
C ASP A 287 -6.04 20.90 5.17
N LEU A 288 -6.02 20.98 3.84
CA LEU A 288 -6.03 22.23 3.09
C LEU A 288 -7.45 22.78 2.86
N LEU A 289 -8.53 22.14 3.34
CA LEU A 289 -9.89 22.65 3.16
C LEU A 289 -10.10 24.06 3.74
N GLN A 290 -9.38 24.41 4.81
CA GLN A 290 -9.51 25.69 5.51
C GLN A 290 -8.44 26.73 5.13
N GLU A 291 -7.41 26.34 4.35
CA GLU A 291 -6.24 27.17 4.03
C GLU A 291 -6.55 28.29 3.01
N PRO A 292 -6.19 29.56 3.25
CA PRO A 292 -6.32 30.64 2.26
C PRO A 292 -5.52 30.36 0.97
N LYS A 293 -4.35 29.71 1.08
CA LYS A 293 -3.53 29.29 -0.08
C LYS A 293 -4.27 28.30 -0.98
N ALA A 294 -5.17 27.50 -0.39
CA ALA A 294 -5.99 26.57 -1.16
C ALA A 294 -7.01 27.28 -2.07
N ALA A 295 -7.14 28.60 -2.12
CA ALA A 295 -8.03 29.27 -3.10
C ALA A 295 -7.59 29.04 -4.56
N ALA A 296 -6.29 29.11 -4.86
CA ALA A 296 -5.77 28.85 -6.20
C ALA A 296 -5.84 27.36 -6.58
N VAL A 297 -5.59 26.48 -5.61
CA VAL A 297 -5.67 25.03 -5.77
C VAL A 297 -7.13 24.60 -5.91
N ARG A 298 -8.04 25.14 -5.10
CA ARG A 298 -9.50 25.04 -5.28
C ARG A 298 -9.96 25.58 -6.63
N SER A 299 -9.34 26.59 -7.23
CA SER A 299 -9.73 27.01 -8.60
C SER A 299 -9.41 25.95 -9.65
N ARG A 300 -8.25 25.27 -9.53
CA ARG A 300 -7.89 24.14 -10.41
C ARG A 300 -8.74 22.90 -10.13
N LEU A 301 -8.95 22.57 -8.86
CA LEU A 301 -9.75 21.43 -8.42
C LEU A 301 -11.24 21.62 -8.63
N ASN A 302 -11.78 22.83 -8.52
CA ASN A 302 -13.16 23.13 -8.91
C ASN A 302 -13.35 22.92 -10.41
N ARG A 303 -12.30 23.07 -11.23
CA ARG A 303 -12.35 22.71 -12.64
C ARG A 303 -12.42 21.19 -12.83
N VAL A 304 -11.56 20.43 -12.14
CA VAL A 304 -11.60 18.96 -12.13
C VAL A 304 -12.93 18.43 -11.57
N PHE A 305 -13.40 19.00 -10.46
CA PHE A 305 -14.65 18.67 -9.78
C PHE A 305 -15.87 19.04 -10.62
N GLU A 306 -15.90 20.21 -11.25
CA GLU A 306 -17.00 20.59 -12.15
C GLU A 306 -17.01 19.71 -13.40
N THR A 307 -15.85 19.33 -13.96
CA THR A 307 -15.76 18.32 -15.02
C THR A 307 -16.24 16.95 -14.54
N CYS A 308 -15.84 16.48 -13.35
CA CYS A 308 -16.35 15.23 -12.77
C CYS A 308 -17.87 15.31 -12.55
N ARG A 309 -18.38 16.40 -11.96
CA ARG A 309 -19.80 16.63 -11.66
C ARG A 309 -20.63 16.66 -12.94
N GLN A 310 -20.18 17.36 -13.97
CA GLN A 310 -20.84 17.37 -15.28
C GLN A 310 -20.87 15.99 -15.91
N LEU A 311 -19.78 15.22 -15.85
CA LEU A 311 -19.70 13.87 -16.41
C LEU A 311 -20.47 12.81 -15.61
N LEU A 312 -20.58 12.97 -14.29
CA LEU A 312 -21.35 12.09 -13.39
C LEU A 312 -22.84 12.44 -13.36
N ALA A 313 -23.22 13.64 -13.80
CA ALA A 313 -24.60 14.10 -13.96
C ALA A 313 -25.16 13.89 -15.38
N LEU A 314 -24.36 13.39 -16.33
CA LEU A 314 -24.87 12.95 -17.62
C LEU A 314 -25.77 11.72 -17.41
N PRO A 315 -26.98 11.68 -17.99
CA PRO A 315 -27.76 10.46 -18.05
C PRO A 315 -26.93 9.35 -18.72
N THR A 316 -26.88 8.18 -18.10
CA THR A 316 -26.46 6.96 -18.80
C THR A 316 -27.59 6.55 -19.73
N ASP A 317 -27.74 7.25 -20.84
CA ASP A 317 -28.64 6.87 -21.93
C ASP A 317 -28.15 5.52 -22.46
N ARG A 318 -28.73 4.43 -21.93
CA ARG A 318 -28.70 3.15 -22.63
C ARG A 318 -29.40 3.38 -23.96
N PRO A 319 -28.78 3.02 -25.11
CA PRO A 319 -29.49 3.07 -26.37
C PRO A 319 -30.71 2.14 -26.30
N ASP A 320 -31.91 2.72 -26.36
CA ASP A 320 -33.18 2.00 -26.42
C ASP A 320 -33.16 1.04 -27.61
N GLY A 321 -33.01 -0.27 -27.34
CA GLY A 321 -32.98 -1.27 -28.41
C GLY A 321 -32.36 -2.63 -28.08
N VAL A 322 -31.59 -2.76 -26.99
CA VAL A 322 -31.00 -4.06 -26.59
C VAL A 322 -31.72 -4.64 -25.38
N SER A 323 -32.69 -5.52 -25.65
CA SER A 323 -33.24 -6.47 -24.68
C SER A 323 -32.23 -7.60 -24.38
N PRO A 324 -32.32 -8.25 -23.20
CA PRO A 324 -31.32 -9.21 -22.72
C PRO A 324 -31.20 -10.50 -23.55
#